data_AF-A0A950BAE0-F1
#
_entry.id   AF-A0A950BAE0-F1
#
_cell.length_a   1.000
_cell.length_b   1.000
_cell.length_c   1.000
_cell.angle_alpha   90.00
_cell.angle_beta   90.00
_cell.angle_gamma   90.00
#
_symmetry.space_group_name_H-M   'P 1'
#
loop_
_entity.id
_entity.type
_entity.pdbx_description
1 polymer ?
#
loop_
_entity_poly.entity_id
_entity_poly.type
_entity_poly.pdbx_seq_one_letter_code
_entity_poly.pdbx_strand_id
1 'polypeptide(L)'
;PSRAWSAAASDAIESAAPVEQPQPAVSGARVTVDLFASPDGGLIPGAVVTLSVILQSDGTLPAENVVLAVPLPGETEYRDGSLLIDGRPAQEAAEAFLGAGLSLPRLAAGQRLSALWKVKVRPGTRHVIVAPRVTSANAGVVGGRALVLSRAERELFVPLPERYRPPEPPPERPFYELDEDEEAAFQGAREAPAEPLVVMPEVLAPEPPALSVETVPAVAAPVAAVETEAAAPVAEVPPQPRLYASLDAPSLQLVARMFEGESHGQIAHYLLQNSLACSLSAARAELGLRAHFAQQGAMLSRALLARKLRKPINVKEYAAGTTTFDLSGALGEPHEVSGSRLWMPLGAADVEFCASVEERDALRSFIRVRQVAVALQARNIETRDAALKAAGEALLAEYAEAARSAINRIFIRAKLTRDPDPFPVSEPAVDALARKVISVLTRALAA
;
A
#
# COMPACT_ATOMS: atom_id res chain seq x y z
N PRO A 1 6.21 -10.43 61.76
CA PRO A 1 7.33 -9.73 62.42
C PRO A 1 8.48 -9.50 61.42
N SER A 2 8.41 -8.49 60.55
CA SER A 2 8.63 -7.05 60.80
C SER A 2 10.10 -6.64 60.73
N ARG A 3 10.37 -5.66 59.85
CA ARG A 3 11.55 -4.75 59.78
C ARG A 3 12.81 -5.35 59.16
N ALA A 4 13.56 -4.68 58.30
CA ALA A 4 13.47 -3.34 57.74
C ALA A 4 14.38 -3.30 56.51
N TRP A 5 13.92 -2.73 55.40
CA TRP A 5 14.75 -2.06 54.42
C TRP A 5 14.00 -0.80 54.02
N SER A 6 14.34 0.30 54.69
CA SER A 6 13.87 1.64 54.38
C SER A 6 15.01 2.46 53.81
N ALA A 7 14.67 3.23 52.77
CA ALA A 7 15.23 4.54 52.45
C ALA A 7 16.71 4.57 52.02
N ALA A 8 16.95 4.35 50.73
CA ALA A 8 18.14 4.86 50.04
C ALA A 8 17.94 5.07 48.52
N ALA A 9 16.72 5.33 48.05
CA ALA A 9 16.45 5.50 46.61
C ALA A 9 15.33 6.52 46.32
N SER A 10 15.30 7.65 47.02
CA SER A 10 14.28 8.69 46.78
C SER A 10 14.81 10.13 46.65
N ASP A 11 16.12 10.38 46.68
CA ASP A 11 16.67 11.75 46.61
C ASP A 11 17.58 12.01 45.39
N ALA A 12 17.31 11.39 44.24
CA ALA A 12 18.07 11.67 43.00
C ALA A 12 17.19 11.82 41.75
N ILE A 13 15.96 12.32 41.91
CA ILE A 13 15.14 12.80 40.79
C ILE A 13 14.71 14.23 41.12
N GLU A 14 15.69 15.12 41.28
CA GLU A 14 15.44 16.55 41.25
C GLU A 14 16.43 17.20 40.28
N SER A 15 15.85 17.91 39.31
CA SER A 15 16.52 18.72 38.29
C SER A 15 17.18 17.99 37.11
N ALA A 16 16.36 17.38 36.26
CA ALA A 16 16.64 17.34 34.83
C ALA A 16 15.64 18.28 34.15
N ALA A 17 16.12 19.47 33.77
CA ALA A 17 15.33 20.41 32.96
C ALA A 17 14.87 19.72 31.66
N PRO A 18 13.69 20.06 31.12
CA PRO A 18 13.24 19.48 29.87
C PRO A 18 14.23 19.86 28.77
N VAL A 19 14.87 18.87 28.15
CA VAL A 19 15.67 19.09 26.95
C VAL A 19 14.70 19.35 25.80
N GLU A 20 14.42 20.62 25.57
CA GLU A 20 13.67 21.13 24.43
C GLU A 20 14.49 20.89 23.16
N GLN A 21 14.05 19.92 22.36
CA GLN A 21 14.62 19.67 21.03
C GLN A 21 14.43 20.92 20.17
N PRO A 22 15.44 21.38 19.41
CA PRO A 22 15.27 22.54 18.54
C PRO A 22 14.41 22.13 17.33
N GLN A 23 13.09 22.31 17.45
CA GLN A 23 12.22 22.36 16.29
C GLN A 23 12.70 23.53 15.40
N PRO A 24 12.83 23.36 14.07
CA PRO A 24 13.00 24.51 13.20
C PRO A 24 11.77 25.39 13.39
N ALA A 25 11.95 26.54 14.06
CA ALA A 25 10.91 27.51 14.31
C ALA A 25 10.48 28.12 12.98
N VAL A 26 9.60 27.43 12.26
CA VAL A 26 8.79 28.07 11.23
C VAL A 26 7.83 28.98 12.01
N SER A 27 8.25 30.23 12.18
CA SER A 27 7.45 31.25 12.86
C SER A 27 6.14 31.42 12.11
N GLY A 28 5.04 30.99 12.72
CA GLY A 28 3.72 31.02 12.09
C GLY A 28 2.64 30.45 12.98
N ALA A 29 1.39 30.87 12.76
CA ALA A 29 0.23 30.23 13.36
C ALA A 29 -0.08 28.96 12.55
N ARG A 30 -0.28 27.84 13.23
CA ARG A 30 -0.57 26.54 12.63
C ARG A 30 -1.57 25.81 13.51
N VAL A 31 -2.53 25.15 12.87
CA VAL A 31 -3.62 24.43 13.52
C VAL A 31 -3.69 23.02 12.96
N THR A 32 -3.60 22.01 13.82
CA THR A 32 -3.78 20.60 13.48
C THR A 32 -5.18 20.12 13.85
N VAL A 33 -5.73 19.26 13.00
CA VAL A 33 -7.10 18.72 13.15
C VAL A 33 -7.08 17.20 12.98
N ASP A 34 -7.47 16.49 14.03
CA ASP A 34 -7.59 15.03 14.03
C ASP A 34 -9.02 14.60 14.36
N LEU A 35 -9.55 13.59 13.65
CA LEU A 35 -10.91 13.09 13.81
C LEU A 35 -10.90 11.57 14.02
N PHE A 36 -11.63 11.10 15.02
CA PHE A 36 -11.68 9.70 15.45
C PHE A 36 -13.13 9.22 15.62
N ALA A 37 -13.36 7.91 15.46
CA ALA A 37 -14.64 7.26 15.76
C ALA A 37 -14.44 6.01 16.61
N SER A 38 -15.46 5.71 17.42
CA SER A 38 -15.58 4.44 18.11
C SER A 38 -17.06 4.03 18.23
N PRO A 39 -17.48 2.90 17.64
CA PRO A 39 -16.75 2.08 16.66
C PRO A 39 -16.64 2.75 15.28
N ASP A 40 -15.58 2.44 14.53
CA ASP A 40 -15.31 2.94 13.16
C ASP A 40 -15.67 1.91 12.06
N GLY A 41 -16.05 0.69 12.44
CA GLY A 41 -16.43 -0.36 11.50
C GLY A 41 -17.48 -1.35 11.99
N GLY A 42 -17.91 -2.23 11.09
CA GLY A 42 -18.96 -3.22 11.36
C GLY A 42 -20.32 -2.59 11.66
N LEU A 43 -20.58 -1.38 11.16
CA LEU A 43 -21.75 -0.62 11.54
C LEU A 43 -23.03 -1.17 10.89
N ILE A 44 -24.02 -1.43 11.72
CA ILE A 44 -25.38 -1.78 11.30
C ILE A 44 -26.31 -0.57 11.39
N PRO A 45 -27.42 -0.51 10.62
CA PRO A 45 -28.43 0.51 10.81
C PRO A 45 -28.92 0.57 12.26
N GLY A 46 -28.95 1.76 12.85
CA GLY A 46 -29.30 2.00 14.25
C GLY A 46 -28.11 2.01 15.21
N ALA A 47 -26.90 1.62 14.77
CA ALA A 47 -25.69 1.70 15.60
C ALA A 47 -25.41 3.14 16.03
N VAL A 48 -24.90 3.30 17.26
CA VAL A 48 -24.48 4.59 17.80
C VAL A 48 -22.96 4.65 17.79
N VAL A 49 -22.42 5.64 17.09
CA VAL A 49 -20.99 5.90 16.99
C VAL A 49 -20.64 7.15 17.80
N THR A 50 -19.56 7.06 18.57
CA THR A 50 -18.99 8.22 19.26
C THR A 50 -17.89 8.81 18.39
N LEU A 51 -18.04 10.07 18.00
CA LEU A 51 -17.09 10.84 17.22
C LEU A 51 -16.33 11.81 18.13
N SER A 52 -15.03 11.97 17.88
CA SER A 52 -14.15 12.87 18.62
C SER A 52 -13.27 13.64 17.65
N VAL A 53 -13.31 14.96 17.71
CA VAL A 53 -12.40 15.85 16.97
C VAL A 53 -11.47 16.56 17.94
N ILE A 54 -10.20 16.62 17.59
CA ILE A 54 -9.16 17.32 18.34
C ILE A 54 -8.59 18.40 17.43
N LEU A 55 -8.65 19.63 17.93
CA LEU A 55 -8.11 20.83 17.29
C LEU A 55 -6.97 21.34 18.16
N GLN A 56 -5.77 21.49 17.62
CA GLN A 56 -4.61 21.96 18.39
C GLN A 56 -3.84 23.03 17.63
N SER A 57 -3.44 24.10 18.32
CA SER A 57 -2.54 25.11 17.75
C SER A 57 -1.10 24.69 18.01
N ASP A 58 -0.41 24.17 17.00
CA ASP A 58 1.00 23.75 17.08
C ASP A 58 1.99 24.85 16.61
N GLY A 59 1.48 25.99 16.16
CA GLY A 59 2.28 27.16 15.80
C GLY A 59 2.81 27.98 16.99
N THR A 60 3.80 28.82 16.73
CA THR A 60 4.38 29.76 17.71
C THR A 60 3.55 31.04 17.86
N LEU A 61 2.64 31.30 16.94
CA LEU A 61 1.68 32.43 16.98
C LEU A 61 0.25 31.91 17.22
N PRO A 62 -0.61 32.68 17.90
CA PRO A 62 -2.00 32.30 18.10
C PRO A 62 -2.77 32.28 16.77
N ALA A 63 -3.64 31.29 16.62
CA ALA A 63 -4.58 31.24 15.49
C ALA A 63 -5.80 32.12 15.79
N GLU A 64 -6.21 32.93 14.83
CA GLU A 64 -7.32 33.88 14.94
C GLU A 64 -8.48 33.49 14.02
N ASN A 65 -9.70 33.73 14.50
CA ASN A 65 -10.95 33.48 13.78
C ASN A 65 -11.02 32.05 13.21
N VAL A 66 -10.74 31.06 14.05
CA VAL A 66 -10.80 29.65 13.66
C VAL A 66 -12.26 29.23 13.63
N VAL A 67 -12.73 28.67 12.52
CA VAL A 67 -14.09 28.15 12.37
C VAL A 67 -14.01 26.64 12.17
N LEU A 68 -14.63 25.87 13.06
CA LEU A 68 -14.68 24.40 13.01
C LEU A 68 -16.11 23.92 12.71
N ALA A 69 -16.31 23.29 11.56
CA ALA A 69 -17.57 22.67 11.16
C ALA A 69 -17.38 21.18 10.90
N VAL A 70 -18.28 20.33 11.40
CA VAL A 70 -18.27 18.88 11.11
C VAL A 70 -19.65 18.47 10.60
N PRO A 71 -19.95 18.75 9.32
CA PRO A 71 -21.26 18.45 8.75
C PRO A 71 -21.54 16.95 8.76
N LEU A 72 -22.74 16.58 9.20
CA LEU A 72 -23.18 15.19 9.21
C LEU A 72 -23.74 14.79 7.84
N PRO A 73 -23.30 13.65 7.26
CA PRO A 73 -23.91 13.13 6.05
C PRO A 73 -25.34 12.67 6.31
N GLY A 74 -26.20 12.71 5.28
CA GLY A 74 -27.64 12.37 5.40
C GLY A 74 -27.93 10.93 5.86
N GLU A 75 -26.93 10.05 5.80
CA GLU A 75 -26.97 8.68 6.32
C GLU A 75 -26.67 8.58 7.84
N THR A 76 -26.55 9.72 8.52
CA THR A 76 -26.38 9.80 9.97
C THR A 76 -27.39 10.75 10.58
N GLU A 77 -27.63 10.56 11.87
CA GLU A 77 -28.50 11.40 12.68
C GLU A 77 -27.76 11.78 13.95
N TYR A 78 -27.72 13.08 14.26
CA TYR A 78 -27.15 13.56 15.50
C TYR A 78 -27.96 13.06 16.69
N ARG A 79 -27.28 12.67 17.78
CA ARG A 79 -27.94 12.38 19.06
C ARG A 79 -27.90 13.63 19.92
N ASP A 80 -29.06 14.26 20.11
CA ASP A 80 -29.20 15.46 20.94
C ASP A 80 -28.66 15.25 22.36
N GLY A 81 -28.04 16.30 22.90
CA GLY A 81 -27.43 16.33 24.23
C GLY A 81 -26.10 15.59 24.32
N SER A 82 -25.53 15.12 23.21
CA SER A 82 -24.29 14.33 23.24
C SER A 82 -23.01 15.14 23.04
N LEU A 83 -23.11 16.41 22.63
CA LEU A 83 -21.94 17.25 22.35
C LEU A 83 -21.28 17.72 23.65
N LEU A 84 -20.01 17.35 23.82
CA LEU A 84 -19.11 17.83 24.84
C LEU A 84 -17.96 18.59 24.18
N ILE A 85 -17.66 19.79 24.63
CA ILE A 85 -16.47 20.55 24.25
C ILE A 85 -15.59 20.70 25.48
N ASP A 86 -14.35 20.22 25.41
CA ASP A 86 -13.40 20.15 26.53
C ASP A 86 -14.00 19.53 27.79
N GLY A 87 -14.79 18.46 27.59
CA GLY A 87 -15.48 17.73 28.65
C GLY A 87 -16.74 18.42 29.20
N ARG A 88 -17.13 19.59 28.69
CA ARG A 88 -18.31 20.35 29.12
C ARG A 88 -19.47 20.20 28.13
N PRO A 89 -20.72 19.98 28.59
CA PRO A 89 -21.88 19.99 27.71
C PRO A 89 -22.00 21.30 26.92
N ALA A 90 -22.16 21.20 25.61
CA ALA A 90 -22.20 22.35 24.71
C ALA A 90 -23.34 22.24 23.68
N GLN A 91 -24.54 21.85 24.12
CA GLN A 91 -25.68 21.59 23.23
C GLN A 91 -26.08 22.81 22.38
N GLU A 92 -25.98 24.01 22.95
CA GLU A 92 -26.29 25.27 22.24
C GLU A 92 -25.36 25.53 21.05
N ALA A 93 -24.15 24.96 21.08
CA ALA A 93 -23.19 25.06 19.99
C ALA A 93 -23.35 23.96 18.92
N ALA A 94 -24.21 22.97 19.13
CA ALA A 94 -24.32 21.80 18.25
C ALA A 94 -24.81 22.17 16.84
N GLU A 95 -25.78 23.07 16.71
CA GLU A 95 -26.30 23.51 15.41
C GLU A 95 -25.21 24.21 14.59
N ALA A 96 -24.47 25.13 15.21
CA ALA A 96 -23.34 25.79 14.57
C ALA A 96 -22.25 24.77 14.21
N PHE A 97 -21.85 23.91 15.15
CA PHE A 97 -20.79 22.91 14.96
C PHE A 97 -21.09 21.91 13.83
N LEU A 98 -22.34 21.43 13.71
CA LEU A 98 -22.75 20.46 12.68
C LEU A 98 -23.22 21.12 11.38
N GLY A 99 -23.28 22.45 11.34
CA GLY A 99 -23.76 23.24 10.22
C GLY A 99 -22.70 24.21 9.68
N ALA A 100 -22.90 25.51 9.94
CA ALA A 100 -22.09 26.59 9.37
C ALA A 100 -20.68 26.72 9.99
N GLY A 101 -20.48 26.17 11.19
CA GLY A 101 -19.22 26.14 11.93
C GLY A 101 -19.27 26.84 13.28
N LEU A 102 -18.55 26.27 14.25
CA LEU A 102 -18.26 26.86 15.55
C LEU A 102 -17.12 27.87 15.42
N SER A 103 -17.40 29.14 15.72
CA SER A 103 -16.39 30.21 15.68
C SER A 103 -15.61 30.29 16.98
N LEU A 104 -14.29 30.19 16.88
CA LEU A 104 -13.31 30.34 17.95
C LEU A 104 -12.52 31.63 17.66
N PRO A 105 -12.74 32.72 18.42
CA PRO A 105 -12.09 34.01 18.15
C PRO A 105 -10.57 33.92 18.18
N ARG A 106 -10.03 33.12 19.09
CA ARG A 106 -8.60 32.94 19.28
C ARG A 106 -8.29 31.57 19.87
N LEU A 107 -7.31 30.89 19.31
CA LEU A 107 -6.69 29.68 19.84
C LEU A 107 -5.22 30.02 20.14
N ALA A 108 -4.84 30.01 21.42
CA ALA A 108 -3.47 30.34 21.82
C ALA A 108 -2.48 29.27 21.36
N ALA A 109 -1.20 29.65 21.20
CA ALA A 109 -0.13 28.69 20.88
C ALA A 109 -0.08 27.56 21.93
N GLY A 110 -0.05 26.31 21.47
CA GLY A 110 -0.11 25.12 22.32
C GLY A 110 -1.50 24.78 22.87
N GLN A 111 -2.52 25.61 22.63
CA GLN A 111 -3.88 25.34 23.10
C GLN A 111 -4.52 24.22 22.28
N ARG A 112 -5.28 23.37 22.97
CA ARG A 112 -6.06 22.28 22.39
C ARG A 112 -7.53 22.46 22.75
N LEU A 113 -8.40 22.16 21.78
CA LEU A 113 -9.84 22.03 21.92
C LEU A 113 -10.23 20.62 21.49
N SER A 114 -11.05 19.95 22.29
CA SER A 114 -11.59 18.62 22.03
C SER A 114 -13.11 18.70 21.97
N ALA A 115 -13.72 18.16 20.93
CA ALA A 115 -15.17 18.02 20.87
C ALA A 115 -15.56 16.56 20.65
N LEU A 116 -16.48 16.05 21.45
CA LEU A 116 -16.97 14.68 21.42
C LEU A 116 -18.48 14.69 21.27
N TRP A 117 -19.02 13.88 20.37
CA TRP A 117 -20.46 13.76 20.16
C TRP A 117 -20.86 12.38 19.67
N LYS A 118 -22.16 12.09 19.67
CA LYS A 118 -22.70 10.80 19.24
C LYS A 118 -23.60 10.96 18.03
N VAL A 119 -23.49 10.01 17.11
CA VAL A 119 -24.33 9.92 15.92
C VAL A 119 -24.95 8.53 15.81
N LYS A 120 -26.17 8.47 15.28
CA LYS A 120 -26.87 7.24 14.95
C LYS A 120 -26.77 6.99 13.45
N VAL A 121 -26.39 5.78 13.09
CA VAL A 121 -26.24 5.36 11.69
C VAL A 121 -27.63 5.05 11.11
N ARG A 122 -28.03 5.73 10.03
CA ARG A 122 -29.28 5.43 9.30
C ARG A 122 -29.09 4.24 8.33
N PRO A 123 -30.17 3.60 7.87
CA PRO A 123 -30.09 2.60 6.80
C PRO A 123 -29.40 3.19 5.55
N GLY A 124 -28.47 2.44 4.98
CA GLY A 124 -27.71 2.85 3.81
C GLY A 124 -26.84 1.71 3.28
N THR A 125 -26.49 1.76 2.00
CA THR A 125 -25.67 0.74 1.32
C THR A 125 -24.21 1.15 1.19
N ARG A 126 -23.87 2.41 1.48
CA ARG A 126 -22.51 2.96 1.37
C ARG A 126 -21.91 3.19 2.73
N HIS A 127 -20.58 3.24 2.80
CA HIS A 127 -19.89 3.69 4.01
C HIS A 127 -20.21 5.16 4.29
N VAL A 128 -20.24 5.51 5.57
CA VAL A 128 -20.57 6.86 6.01
C VAL A 128 -19.27 7.66 6.08
N ILE A 129 -19.21 8.82 5.42
CA ILE A 129 -18.02 9.67 5.39
C ILE A 129 -18.30 10.95 6.17
N VAL A 130 -17.49 11.22 7.20
CA VAL A 130 -17.55 12.43 8.03
C VAL A 130 -16.30 13.25 7.77
N ALA A 131 -16.46 14.45 7.21
CA ALA A 131 -15.34 15.32 6.86
C ALA A 131 -15.39 16.62 7.68
N PRO A 132 -14.42 16.88 8.57
CA PRO A 132 -14.34 18.16 9.27
C PRO A 132 -13.85 19.25 8.31
N ARG A 133 -14.34 20.46 8.52
CA ARG A 133 -13.93 21.68 7.81
C ARG A 133 -13.40 22.65 8.84
N VAL A 134 -12.16 23.09 8.65
CA VAL A 134 -11.54 24.09 9.50
C VAL A 134 -10.97 25.20 8.64
N THR A 135 -11.30 26.42 9.00
CA THR A 135 -10.75 27.63 8.38
C THR A 135 -10.18 28.53 9.46
N SER A 136 -9.13 29.28 9.16
CA SER A 136 -8.61 30.33 10.06
C SER A 136 -8.21 31.56 9.26
N ALA A 137 -8.11 32.71 9.92
CA ALA A 137 -7.71 33.95 9.25
C ALA A 137 -6.20 34.06 9.01
N ASN A 138 -5.38 33.50 9.91
CA ASN A 138 -3.92 33.73 9.93
C ASN A 138 -3.08 32.46 10.11
N ALA A 139 -3.70 31.28 10.25
CA ALA A 139 -3.04 30.02 10.53
C ALA A 139 -3.18 28.99 9.39
N GLY A 140 -2.09 28.28 9.10
CA GLY A 140 -2.13 27.12 8.23
C GLY A 140 -2.89 25.97 8.91
N VAL A 141 -3.94 25.46 8.27
CA VAL A 141 -4.68 24.30 8.74
C VAL A 141 -4.05 23.04 8.17
N VAL A 142 -3.64 22.12 9.04
CA VAL A 142 -3.03 20.84 8.67
C VAL A 142 -3.88 19.70 9.22
N GLY A 143 -4.17 18.70 8.39
CA GLY A 143 -5.04 17.58 8.76
C GLY A 143 -6.49 17.78 8.29
N GLY A 144 -7.45 17.34 9.10
CA GLY A 144 -8.88 17.43 8.76
C GLY A 144 -9.35 16.38 7.75
N ARG A 145 -8.74 15.19 7.78
CA ARG A 145 -9.06 14.09 6.88
C ARG A 145 -10.50 13.62 7.08
N ALA A 146 -11.13 13.20 5.98
CA ALA A 146 -12.44 12.57 6.04
C ALA A 146 -12.33 11.20 6.71
N LEU A 147 -13.15 10.98 7.73
CA LEU A 147 -13.25 9.71 8.44
C LEU A 147 -14.31 8.83 7.76
N VAL A 148 -13.92 7.61 7.41
CA VAL A 148 -14.82 6.62 6.78
C VAL A 148 -15.27 5.62 7.84
N LEU A 149 -16.58 5.60 8.10
CA LEU A 149 -17.20 4.63 8.99
C LEU A 149 -17.71 3.45 8.16
N SER A 150 -17.10 2.28 8.35
CA SER A 150 -17.41 1.10 7.56
C SER A 150 -18.67 0.39 8.05
N ARG A 151 -19.54 0.00 7.12
CA ARG A 151 -20.76 -0.75 7.43
C ARG A 151 -20.42 -2.23 7.42
N ALA A 152 -21.10 -3.01 8.25
CA ALA A 152 -21.03 -4.47 8.17
C ALA A 152 -21.50 -4.91 6.78
N GLU A 153 -20.65 -5.63 6.05
CA GLU A 153 -21.08 -6.31 4.85
C GLU A 153 -22.10 -7.34 5.27
N ARG A 154 -23.35 -7.12 4.87
CA ARG A 154 -24.42 -8.07 5.10
C ARG A 154 -24.09 -9.25 4.20
N GLU A 155 -23.55 -10.33 4.77
CA GLU A 155 -23.62 -11.64 4.11
C GLU A 155 -25.10 -11.92 3.86
N LEU A 156 -25.56 -11.62 2.65
CA LEU A 156 -26.92 -11.95 2.19
C LEU A 156 -27.10 -13.46 2.00
N PHE A 157 -26.12 -14.26 2.41
CA PHE A 157 -26.16 -15.71 2.41
C PHE A 157 -26.59 -16.21 3.79
N VAL A 158 -27.90 -16.12 4.06
CA VAL A 158 -28.49 -17.06 5.01
C VAL A 158 -28.41 -18.43 4.32
N PRO A 159 -27.68 -19.42 4.86
CA PRO A 159 -27.72 -20.76 4.30
C PRO A 159 -29.19 -21.21 4.27
N LEU A 160 -29.67 -21.59 3.09
CA LEU A 160 -31.00 -22.16 2.92
C LEU A 160 -31.17 -23.27 4.00
N PRO A 161 -32.27 -23.27 4.77
CA PRO A 161 -32.51 -24.33 5.73
C PRO A 161 -32.45 -25.68 5.00
N GLU A 162 -31.89 -26.72 5.66
CA GLU A 162 -31.57 -28.03 5.05
C GLU A 162 -32.67 -28.64 4.18
N ARG A 163 -33.93 -28.26 4.42
CA ARG A 163 -35.10 -28.66 3.63
C ARG A 163 -35.07 -28.23 2.16
N TYR A 164 -34.21 -27.29 1.77
CA TYR A 164 -34.02 -26.86 0.38
C TYR A 164 -32.66 -27.28 -0.21
N ARG A 165 -31.89 -28.11 0.49
CA ARG A 165 -30.70 -28.74 -0.11
C ARG A 165 -31.19 -29.73 -1.17
N PRO A 166 -30.81 -29.59 -2.45
CA PRO A 166 -31.14 -30.60 -3.46
C PRO A 166 -30.65 -31.97 -2.98
N PRO A 167 -31.40 -33.07 -3.20
CA PRO A 167 -30.94 -34.40 -2.86
C PRO A 167 -29.60 -34.66 -3.55
N GLU A 168 -28.68 -35.34 -2.85
CA GLU A 168 -27.36 -35.68 -3.40
C GLU A 168 -27.52 -36.37 -4.76
N PRO A 169 -26.71 -35.99 -5.77
CA PRO A 169 -26.76 -36.65 -7.06
C PRO A 169 -26.48 -38.15 -6.86
N PRO A 170 -27.22 -39.02 -7.57
CA PRO A 170 -27.03 -40.47 -7.44
C PRO A 170 -25.56 -40.83 -7.77
N PRO A 171 -25.02 -41.89 -7.15
CA PRO A 171 -23.64 -42.31 -7.39
C PRO A 171 -23.40 -42.50 -8.89
N GLU A 172 -22.31 -41.92 -9.38
CA GLU A 172 -21.88 -42.05 -10.77
C GLU A 172 -21.81 -43.54 -11.12
N ARG A 173 -22.62 -43.95 -12.11
CA ARG A 173 -22.59 -45.31 -12.63
C ARG A 173 -21.19 -45.55 -13.22
N PRO A 174 -20.64 -46.78 -13.11
CA PRO A 174 -19.40 -47.12 -13.79
C PRO A 174 -19.53 -46.82 -15.28
N PHE A 175 -18.46 -46.24 -15.83
CA PHE A 175 -18.32 -45.85 -17.22
C PHE A 175 -18.81 -46.99 -18.14
N TYR A 176 -19.81 -46.72 -18.98
CA TYR A 176 -20.20 -47.66 -20.03
C TYR A 176 -19.06 -47.69 -21.05
N GLU A 177 -18.31 -48.78 -21.11
CA GLU A 177 -17.51 -49.10 -22.28
C GLU A 177 -18.51 -49.45 -23.39
N LEU A 178 -18.47 -48.71 -24.50
CA LEU A 178 -19.27 -49.00 -25.68
C LEU A 178 -18.87 -50.40 -26.16
N ASP A 179 -19.85 -51.26 -26.40
CA ASP A 179 -19.61 -52.55 -27.02
C ASP A 179 -19.20 -52.38 -28.49
N GLU A 180 -18.52 -53.39 -29.06
CA GLU A 180 -17.88 -53.32 -30.38
C GLU A 180 -18.86 -52.92 -31.51
N ASP A 181 -20.15 -53.26 -31.34
CA ASP A 181 -21.22 -52.89 -32.27
C ASP A 181 -21.60 -51.40 -32.18
N GLU A 182 -21.57 -50.81 -30.98
CA GLU A 182 -21.81 -49.37 -30.77
C GLU A 182 -20.60 -48.53 -31.21
N GLU A 183 -19.36 -49.03 -31.03
CA GLU A 183 -18.16 -48.38 -31.55
C GLU A 183 -18.15 -48.34 -33.09
N ALA A 184 -18.60 -49.41 -33.75
CA ALA A 184 -18.73 -49.45 -35.22
C ALA A 184 -19.76 -48.45 -35.74
N ALA A 185 -20.90 -48.29 -35.05
CA ALA A 185 -21.91 -47.29 -35.40
C ALA A 185 -21.39 -45.85 -35.21
N PHE A 186 -20.61 -45.60 -34.16
CA PHE A 186 -20.02 -44.29 -33.89
C PHE A 186 -18.92 -43.91 -34.90
N GLN A 187 -18.10 -44.88 -35.34
CA GLN A 187 -17.13 -44.66 -36.41
C GLN A 187 -17.80 -44.39 -37.76
N GLY A 188 -18.86 -45.13 -38.11
CA GLY A 188 -19.64 -44.88 -39.34
C GLY A 188 -20.27 -43.48 -39.39
N ALA A 189 -20.70 -42.93 -38.25
CA ALA A 189 -21.22 -41.57 -38.16
C ALA A 189 -20.13 -40.49 -38.34
N ARG A 190 -18.87 -40.81 -38.03
CA ARG A 190 -17.73 -39.89 -38.15
C ARG A 190 -17.14 -39.86 -39.56
N GLU A 191 -17.32 -40.94 -40.33
CA GLU A 191 -16.87 -41.06 -41.72
C GLU A 191 -17.89 -40.54 -42.75
N ALA A 192 -19.09 -40.16 -42.31
CA ALA A 192 -20.04 -39.47 -43.19
C ALA A 192 -19.43 -38.15 -43.70
N PRO A 193 -19.45 -37.88 -45.02
CA PRO A 193 -18.83 -36.69 -45.58
C PRO A 193 -19.55 -35.44 -45.06
N ALA A 194 -18.81 -34.63 -44.30
CA ALA A 194 -19.29 -33.36 -43.80
C ALA A 194 -19.74 -32.47 -44.96
N GLU A 195 -20.97 -31.97 -44.90
CA GLU A 195 -21.46 -30.96 -45.83
C GLU A 195 -20.52 -29.74 -45.82
N PRO A 196 -20.21 -29.16 -46.99
CA PRO A 196 -19.28 -28.05 -47.07
C PRO A 196 -19.86 -26.82 -46.37
N LEU A 197 -19.19 -26.43 -45.28
CA LEU A 197 -19.42 -25.17 -44.57
C LEU A 197 -19.26 -24.00 -45.56
N VAL A 198 -20.34 -23.23 -45.72
CA VAL A 198 -20.36 -21.98 -46.48
C VAL A 198 -19.43 -20.98 -45.78
N VAL A 199 -18.26 -20.76 -46.36
CA VAL A 199 -17.28 -19.75 -45.92
C VAL A 199 -17.85 -18.36 -46.20
N MET A 200 -18.13 -17.58 -45.14
CA MET A 200 -18.40 -16.15 -45.30
C MET A 200 -17.12 -15.43 -45.76
N PRO A 201 -17.22 -14.48 -46.71
CA PRO A 201 -16.06 -13.76 -47.21
C PRO A 201 -15.47 -12.85 -46.13
N GLU A 202 -14.16 -12.98 -45.97
CA GLU A 202 -13.30 -12.19 -45.08
C GLU A 202 -13.27 -10.73 -45.53
N VAL A 203 -13.74 -9.83 -44.66
CA VAL A 203 -13.70 -8.38 -44.89
C VAL A 203 -12.29 -7.90 -44.58
N LEU A 204 -11.52 -7.58 -45.62
CA LEU A 204 -10.21 -6.94 -45.53
C LEU A 204 -10.30 -5.63 -44.73
N ALA A 205 -9.63 -5.57 -43.58
CA ALA A 205 -9.38 -4.33 -42.87
C ALA A 205 -8.30 -3.50 -43.60
N PRO A 206 -8.45 -2.17 -43.76
CA PRO A 206 -7.46 -1.34 -44.41
C PRO A 206 -6.20 -1.15 -43.54
N GLU A 207 -5.05 -1.20 -44.22
CA GLU A 207 -3.71 -0.95 -43.69
C GLU A 207 -3.58 0.45 -43.05
N PRO A 208 -2.95 0.59 -41.87
CA PRO A 208 -2.66 1.88 -41.29
C PRO A 208 -1.53 2.59 -42.07
N PRO A 209 -1.62 3.92 -42.27
CA PRO A 209 -0.61 4.67 -42.99
C PRO A 209 0.71 4.74 -42.21
N ALA A 210 1.82 4.60 -42.95
CA ALA A 210 3.18 4.69 -42.43
C ALA A 210 3.47 6.08 -41.85
N LEU A 211 3.78 6.13 -40.55
CA LEU A 211 4.29 7.32 -39.88
C LEU A 211 5.78 7.49 -40.22
N SER A 212 6.09 8.54 -40.98
CA SER A 212 7.47 8.96 -41.24
C SER A 212 8.08 9.56 -39.97
N VAL A 213 9.14 8.92 -39.47
CA VAL A 213 9.92 9.42 -38.33
C VAL A 213 10.87 10.50 -38.84
N GLU A 214 10.57 11.75 -38.51
CA GLU A 214 11.43 12.90 -38.76
C GLU A 214 12.62 12.86 -37.78
N THR A 215 13.83 12.78 -38.33
CA THR A 215 15.08 12.67 -37.58
C THR A 215 15.50 14.06 -37.10
N VAL A 216 15.47 14.27 -35.78
CA VAL A 216 15.99 15.50 -35.14
C VAL A 216 17.52 15.43 -35.09
N PRO A 217 18.26 16.42 -35.62
CA PRO A 217 19.71 16.43 -35.57
C PRO A 217 20.23 16.68 -34.14
N ALA A 218 21.18 15.84 -33.72
CA ALA A 218 21.87 15.93 -32.45
C ALA A 218 22.79 17.17 -32.43
N VAL A 219 22.45 18.15 -31.58
CA VAL A 219 23.34 19.28 -31.25
C VAL A 219 24.28 18.82 -30.13
N ALA A 220 25.53 18.55 -30.50
CA ALA A 220 26.61 18.28 -29.55
C ALA A 220 27.09 19.60 -28.94
N ALA A 221 26.85 19.80 -27.64
CA ALA A 221 27.50 20.84 -26.86
C ALA A 221 28.79 20.30 -26.23
N PRO A 222 29.91 21.04 -26.27
CA PRO A 222 31.16 20.61 -25.65
C PRO A 222 31.06 20.70 -24.12
N VAL A 223 31.23 19.57 -23.44
CA VAL A 223 31.36 19.50 -21.98
C VAL A 223 32.74 20.01 -21.61
N ALA A 224 32.78 21.20 -20.99
CA ALA A 224 34.00 21.76 -20.41
C ALA A 224 34.48 20.88 -19.24
N ALA A 225 35.79 20.60 -19.22
CA ALA A 225 36.45 19.88 -18.15
C ALA A 225 36.32 20.67 -16.84
N VAL A 226 35.58 20.13 -15.89
CA VAL A 226 35.52 20.64 -14.52
C VAL A 226 36.75 20.09 -13.79
N GLU A 227 37.68 20.98 -13.47
CA GLU A 227 38.82 20.69 -12.59
C GLU A 227 38.29 20.19 -11.23
N THR A 228 38.80 19.03 -10.83
CA THR A 228 38.42 18.35 -9.60
C THR A 228 39.09 19.04 -8.42
N GLU A 229 38.38 19.98 -7.81
CA GLU A 229 38.78 20.62 -6.55
C GLU A 229 38.85 19.57 -5.43
N ALA A 230 39.97 19.53 -4.73
CA ALA A 230 40.30 18.52 -3.73
C ALA A 230 39.24 18.51 -2.61
N ALA A 231 38.49 17.40 -2.54
CA ALA A 231 37.39 17.21 -1.61
C ALA A 231 37.87 17.38 -0.16
N ALA A 232 37.27 18.36 0.54
CA ALA A 232 37.36 18.53 1.97
C ALA A 232 36.99 17.22 2.70
N PRO A 233 37.55 16.95 3.90
CA PRO A 233 37.26 15.74 4.65
C PRO A 233 35.75 15.60 4.87
N VAL A 234 35.18 14.54 4.31
CA VAL A 234 33.76 14.20 4.40
C VAL A 234 33.44 13.97 5.88
N ALA A 235 32.68 14.89 6.48
CA ALA A 235 32.15 14.71 7.82
C ALA A 235 31.39 13.37 7.89
N GLU A 236 31.65 12.56 8.92
CA GLU A 236 30.98 11.28 9.13
C GLU A 236 29.47 11.49 9.15
N VAL A 237 28.79 11.02 8.11
CA VAL A 237 27.34 11.09 7.99
C VAL A 237 26.76 10.17 9.07
N PRO A 238 25.83 10.65 9.92
CA PRO A 238 25.23 9.83 10.96
C PRO A 238 24.58 8.58 10.36
N PRO A 239 24.62 7.43 11.07
CA PRO A 239 24.09 6.19 10.56
C PRO A 239 22.59 6.32 10.25
N GLN A 240 22.23 6.12 8.98
CA GLN A 240 20.83 6.14 8.57
C GLN A 240 20.12 4.84 9.01
N PRO A 241 18.84 4.91 9.38
CA PRO A 241 18.06 3.72 9.71
C PRO A 241 17.99 2.79 8.49
N ARG A 242 17.97 1.48 8.75
CA ARG A 242 18.00 0.44 7.72
C ARG A 242 16.76 -0.44 7.81
N LEU A 243 16.25 -0.82 6.64
CA LEU A 243 15.30 -1.92 6.51
C LEU A 243 15.98 -3.12 5.89
N TYR A 244 15.58 -4.31 6.32
CA TYR A 244 16.13 -5.58 5.84
C TYR A 244 15.08 -6.40 5.08
N ALA A 245 15.51 -7.12 4.06
CA ALA A 245 14.69 -8.10 3.34
C ALA A 245 15.01 -9.52 3.85
N SER A 246 13.96 -10.32 4.03
CA SER A 246 14.08 -11.75 4.36
C SER A 246 14.11 -12.54 3.06
N LEU A 247 15.30 -12.89 2.58
CA LEU A 247 15.47 -13.72 1.39
C LEU A 247 16.25 -14.99 1.72
N ASP A 248 15.55 -16.12 1.70
CA ASP A 248 16.14 -17.45 1.83
C ASP A 248 16.40 -18.10 0.46
N ALA A 249 17.31 -19.08 0.42
CA ALA A 249 17.69 -19.77 -0.82
C ALA A 249 16.51 -20.51 -1.49
N PRO A 250 15.64 -21.26 -0.77
CA PRO A 250 14.44 -21.85 -1.36
C PRO A 250 13.51 -20.85 -2.06
N SER A 251 13.24 -19.72 -1.40
CA SER A 251 12.42 -18.64 -1.96
C SER A 251 13.05 -18.06 -3.23
N LEU A 252 14.37 -17.84 -3.24
CA LEU A 252 15.08 -17.34 -4.42
C LEU A 252 15.07 -18.36 -5.56
N GLN A 253 15.22 -19.66 -5.28
CA GLN A 253 15.14 -20.72 -6.30
C GLN A 253 13.74 -20.82 -6.91
N LEU A 254 12.68 -20.68 -6.11
CA LEU A 254 11.32 -20.64 -6.61
C LEU A 254 11.13 -19.48 -7.60
N VAL A 255 11.68 -18.31 -7.26
CA VAL A 255 11.64 -17.15 -8.15
C VAL A 255 12.49 -17.35 -9.41
N ALA A 256 13.67 -17.95 -9.29
CA ALA A 256 14.55 -18.28 -10.42
C ALA A 256 13.84 -19.11 -11.48
N ARG A 257 13.10 -20.13 -11.08
CA ARG A 257 12.33 -21.01 -11.98
C ARG A 257 11.27 -20.27 -12.81
N MET A 258 10.76 -19.13 -12.32
CA MET A 258 9.81 -18.32 -13.10
C MET A 258 10.45 -17.53 -14.23
N PHE A 259 11.78 -17.39 -14.19
CA PHE A 259 12.58 -16.77 -15.25
C PHE A 259 13.33 -17.82 -16.07
N GLU A 260 13.06 -19.11 -15.88
CA GLU A 260 13.52 -20.19 -16.74
C GLU A 260 12.51 -20.39 -17.89
N GLY A 261 12.98 -20.29 -19.14
CA GLY A 261 12.13 -20.48 -20.32
C GLY A 261 11.26 -19.27 -20.67
N GLU A 262 9.99 -19.53 -21.00
CA GLU A 262 9.03 -18.51 -21.44
C GLU A 262 8.66 -17.54 -20.32
N SER A 263 8.69 -16.25 -20.65
CA SER A 263 8.34 -15.19 -19.72
C SER A 263 6.93 -15.40 -19.16
N HIS A 264 6.84 -15.42 -17.83
CA HIS A 264 5.57 -15.41 -17.12
C HIS A 264 4.95 -14.00 -17.06
N GLY A 265 5.57 -13.01 -17.71
CA GLY A 265 5.16 -11.61 -17.72
C GLY A 265 5.44 -10.91 -16.40
N GLN A 266 4.75 -9.79 -16.16
CA GLN A 266 5.01 -8.94 -15.00
C GLN A 266 4.72 -9.60 -13.64
N ILE A 267 3.97 -10.70 -13.60
CA ILE A 267 3.68 -11.42 -12.36
C ILE A 267 4.94 -12.00 -11.71
N ALA A 268 5.91 -12.46 -12.51
CA ALA A 268 7.19 -12.97 -12.00
C ALA A 268 8.02 -11.84 -11.38
N HIS A 269 8.01 -10.66 -12.00
CA HIS A 269 8.66 -9.47 -11.45
C HIS A 269 8.04 -9.02 -10.13
N TYR A 270 6.72 -9.05 -10.00
CA TYR A 270 6.06 -8.70 -8.74
C TYR A 270 6.40 -9.65 -7.60
N LEU A 271 6.54 -10.94 -7.89
CA LEU A 271 6.99 -11.93 -6.91
C LEU A 271 8.45 -11.70 -6.52
N LEU A 272 9.35 -11.45 -7.49
CA LEU A 272 10.74 -11.08 -7.20
C LEU A 272 10.82 -9.80 -6.37
N GLN A 273 10.04 -8.76 -6.71
CA GLN A 273 9.97 -7.51 -5.94
C GLN A 273 9.50 -7.75 -4.50
N ASN A 274 8.49 -8.58 -4.27
CA ASN A 274 8.06 -8.92 -2.91
C ASN A 274 9.19 -9.60 -2.11
N SER A 275 9.98 -10.45 -2.75
CA SER A 275 11.13 -11.12 -2.12
C SER A 275 12.31 -10.15 -1.86
N LEU A 276 12.43 -9.09 -2.65
CA LEU A 276 13.47 -8.06 -2.47
C LEU A 276 13.03 -6.90 -1.57
N ALA A 277 11.74 -6.76 -1.30
CA ALA A 277 11.20 -5.67 -0.49
C ALA A 277 11.66 -5.82 0.97
N CYS A 278 12.30 -4.78 1.49
CA CYS A 278 12.74 -4.70 2.86
C CYS A 278 11.54 -4.42 3.78
N SER A 279 11.29 -5.34 4.70
CA SER A 279 10.08 -5.34 5.55
C SER A 279 10.39 -5.48 7.04
N LEU A 280 11.66 -5.63 7.41
CA LEU A 280 12.10 -5.83 8.79
C LEU A 280 12.88 -4.58 9.24
N SER A 281 12.45 -3.97 10.35
CA SER A 281 13.26 -2.97 11.05
C SER A 281 14.22 -3.64 12.03
N ALA A 282 15.30 -2.93 12.36
CA ALA A 282 16.23 -3.28 13.42
C ALA A 282 15.54 -3.60 14.76
N ALA A 283 14.49 -2.86 15.12
CA ALA A 283 13.73 -3.03 16.35
C ALA A 283 12.78 -4.25 16.34
N ARG A 284 12.69 -4.99 15.23
CA ARG A 284 11.69 -6.06 15.00
C ARG A 284 10.24 -5.62 15.26
N ALA A 285 9.97 -4.32 15.27
CA ALA A 285 8.61 -3.81 15.36
C ALA A 285 7.84 -4.32 14.15
N GLU A 286 6.68 -4.92 14.37
CA GLU A 286 5.81 -5.38 13.30
C GLU A 286 5.24 -4.16 12.57
N LEU A 287 5.95 -3.65 11.57
CA LEU A 287 5.49 -2.56 10.70
C LEU A 287 4.32 -2.99 9.80
N GLY A 288 3.76 -4.19 9.98
CA GLY A 288 2.78 -4.82 9.09
C GLY A 288 3.31 -5.21 7.71
N LEU A 289 4.44 -4.66 7.26
CA LEU A 289 5.00 -4.86 5.92
C LEU A 289 5.26 -6.32 5.57
N ARG A 290 5.80 -7.11 6.51
CA ARG A 290 6.10 -8.53 6.24
C ARG A 290 4.82 -9.33 5.99
N ALA A 291 3.82 -9.16 6.86
CA ALA A 291 2.52 -9.81 6.70
C ALA A 291 1.85 -9.35 5.40
N HIS A 292 1.95 -8.05 5.09
CA HIS A 292 1.46 -7.48 3.85
C HIS A 292 2.11 -8.12 2.61
N PHE A 293 3.45 -8.15 2.50
CA PHE A 293 4.12 -8.75 1.35
C PHE A 293 3.92 -10.27 1.25
N ALA A 294 3.79 -10.97 2.38
CA ALA A 294 3.44 -12.39 2.39
C ALA A 294 2.03 -12.64 1.82
N GLN A 295 1.04 -11.85 2.24
CA GLN A 295 -0.32 -11.90 1.69
C GLN A 295 -0.32 -11.61 0.18
N GLN A 296 0.45 -10.61 -0.25
CA GLN A 296 0.63 -10.29 -1.66
C GLN A 296 1.29 -11.43 -2.43
N GLY A 297 2.31 -12.09 -1.86
CA GLY A 297 2.93 -13.26 -2.46
C GLY A 297 1.94 -14.40 -2.68
N ALA A 298 1.12 -14.72 -1.67
CA ALA A 298 0.08 -15.75 -1.78
C ALA A 298 -0.97 -15.40 -2.86
N MET A 299 -1.34 -14.13 -2.97
CA MET A 299 -2.24 -13.62 -4.00
C MET A 299 -1.62 -13.75 -5.41
N LEU A 300 -0.38 -13.31 -5.61
CA LEU A 300 0.32 -13.41 -6.89
C LEU A 300 0.50 -14.86 -7.32
N SER A 301 0.80 -15.78 -6.41
CA SER A 301 0.89 -17.21 -6.70
C SER A 301 -0.44 -17.79 -7.20
N ARG A 302 -1.58 -17.38 -6.61
CA ARG A 302 -2.92 -17.77 -7.09
C ARG A 302 -3.22 -17.18 -8.47
N ALA A 303 -2.88 -15.92 -8.70
CA ALA A 303 -3.05 -15.27 -10.01
C ALA A 303 -2.18 -15.95 -11.09
N LEU A 304 -0.96 -16.39 -10.75
CA LEU A 304 -0.08 -17.15 -11.65
C LEU A 304 -0.72 -18.50 -12.01
N LEU A 305 -1.28 -19.21 -11.04
CA LEU A 305 -1.97 -20.47 -11.28
C LEU A 305 -3.21 -20.27 -12.16
N ALA A 306 -4.02 -19.25 -11.88
CA ALA A 306 -5.18 -18.91 -12.69
C ALA A 306 -4.79 -18.62 -14.15
N ARG A 307 -3.69 -17.87 -14.36
CA ARG A 307 -3.13 -17.62 -15.69
C ARG A 307 -2.71 -18.90 -16.41
N LYS A 308 -1.99 -19.80 -15.72
CA LYS A 308 -1.59 -21.10 -16.28
C LYS A 308 -2.80 -21.95 -16.70
N LEU A 309 -3.90 -21.84 -15.95
CA LEU A 309 -5.18 -22.50 -16.25
C LEU A 309 -6.07 -21.72 -17.23
N ARG A 310 -5.59 -20.60 -17.79
CA ARG A 310 -6.35 -19.68 -18.67
C ARG A 310 -7.68 -19.21 -18.05
N LYS A 311 -7.74 -19.11 -16.73
CA LYS A 311 -8.90 -18.57 -16.00
C LYS A 311 -8.83 -17.03 -15.96
N PRO A 312 -9.97 -16.33 -16.06
CA PRO A 312 -10.00 -14.88 -15.94
C PRO A 312 -9.50 -14.46 -14.54
N ILE A 313 -8.69 -13.40 -14.49
CA ILE A 313 -8.11 -12.88 -13.25
C ILE A 313 -8.82 -11.58 -12.89
N ASN A 314 -9.70 -11.62 -11.88
CA ASN A 314 -10.38 -10.42 -11.40
C ASN A 314 -9.47 -9.65 -10.44
N VAL A 315 -8.78 -8.62 -10.93
CA VAL A 315 -7.84 -7.80 -10.14
C VAL A 315 -8.42 -7.31 -8.80
N LYS A 316 -9.74 -7.10 -8.72
CA LYS A 316 -10.40 -6.67 -7.47
C LYS A 316 -10.38 -7.75 -6.39
N GLU A 317 -10.54 -9.02 -6.75
CA GLU A 317 -10.45 -10.16 -5.82
C GLU A 317 -9.02 -10.36 -5.30
N TYR A 318 -8.05 -9.86 -6.05
CA TYR A 318 -6.64 -10.00 -5.72
C TYR A 318 -6.03 -8.72 -5.13
N ALA A 319 -6.76 -7.60 -5.09
CA ALA A 319 -6.34 -6.44 -4.33
C ALA A 319 -6.62 -6.71 -2.85
N ALA A 320 -5.65 -7.27 -2.12
CA ALA A 320 -5.74 -7.30 -0.66
C ALA A 320 -6.01 -5.87 -0.14
N GLY A 321 -6.80 -5.75 0.93
CA GLY A 321 -7.03 -4.47 1.58
C GLY A 321 -5.70 -3.75 1.82
N THR A 322 -5.65 -2.45 1.53
CA THR A 322 -4.48 -1.63 1.81
C THR A 322 -4.25 -1.64 3.32
N THR A 323 -3.27 -2.42 3.76
CA THR A 323 -2.75 -2.34 5.13
C THR A 323 -1.99 -1.02 5.21
N THR A 324 -2.42 -0.11 6.07
CA THR A 324 -1.62 1.07 6.43
C THR A 324 -0.41 0.59 7.21
N PHE A 325 0.79 0.99 6.81
CA PHE A 325 2.02 0.65 7.53
C PHE A 325 2.71 1.93 8.01
N ASP A 326 3.05 1.98 9.29
CA ASP A 326 3.73 3.13 9.88
C ASP A 326 5.25 2.94 9.79
N LEU A 327 5.86 3.58 8.80
CA LEU A 327 7.33 3.57 8.64
C LEU A 327 8.04 4.49 9.64
N SER A 328 7.33 5.36 10.36
CA SER A 328 7.97 6.29 11.31
C SER A 328 8.64 5.54 12.47
N GLY A 329 8.04 4.42 12.91
CA GLY A 329 8.60 3.53 13.92
C GLY A 329 9.84 2.75 13.46
N ALA A 330 10.20 2.80 12.17
CA ALA A 330 11.38 2.13 11.64
C ALA A 330 12.68 2.96 11.78
N LEU A 331 12.59 4.22 12.22
CA LEU A 331 13.72 5.15 12.35
C LEU A 331 14.60 4.89 13.60
N GLY A 332 14.59 3.66 14.13
CA GLY A 332 15.36 3.27 15.32
C GLY A 332 16.84 2.99 15.05
N GLU A 333 17.60 2.81 16.14
CA GLU A 333 19.02 2.45 16.13
C GLU A 333 19.31 1.25 15.21
N PRO A 334 20.40 1.28 14.42
CA PRO A 334 20.75 0.20 13.52
C PRO A 334 21.14 -1.06 14.31
N HIS A 335 20.28 -2.07 14.29
CA HIS A 335 20.61 -3.43 14.70
C HIS A 335 20.83 -4.31 13.48
N GLU A 336 21.90 -5.10 13.51
CA GLU A 336 22.14 -6.17 12.56
C GLU A 336 21.14 -7.31 12.80
N VAL A 337 20.42 -7.70 11.75
CA VAL A 337 19.56 -8.88 11.77
C VAL A 337 20.38 -10.06 11.28
N SER A 338 20.79 -10.95 12.19
CA SER A 338 21.56 -12.15 11.85
C SER A 338 20.90 -12.94 10.71
N GLY A 339 21.64 -13.12 9.61
CA GLY A 339 21.22 -13.91 8.44
C GLY A 339 20.50 -13.13 7.33
N SER A 340 20.15 -11.85 7.52
CA SER A 340 19.58 -11.03 6.43
C SER A 340 20.69 -10.35 5.65
N ARG A 341 20.92 -10.78 4.40
CA ARG A 341 22.01 -10.25 3.54
C ARG A 341 21.58 -9.08 2.66
N LEU A 342 20.34 -8.60 2.76
CA LEU A 342 19.79 -7.56 1.89
C LEU A 342 19.18 -6.44 2.71
N TRP A 343 19.53 -5.21 2.37
CA TRP A 343 19.04 -4.03 3.10
C TRP A 343 18.94 -2.78 2.21
N MET A 344 18.22 -1.78 2.71
CA MET A 344 18.23 -0.43 2.15
C MET A 344 18.30 0.62 3.26
N PRO A 345 18.94 1.77 3.03
CA PRO A 345 18.77 2.93 3.89
C PRO A 345 17.33 3.42 3.77
N LEU A 346 16.71 3.76 4.90
CA LEU A 346 15.38 4.35 4.93
C LEU A 346 15.51 5.85 5.15
N GLY A 347 15.35 6.64 4.08
CA GLY A 347 15.36 8.10 4.17
C GLY A 347 13.97 8.69 4.39
N ALA A 348 13.92 9.96 4.80
CA ALA A 348 12.67 10.72 4.89
C ALA A 348 11.89 10.73 3.55
N ALA A 349 12.61 10.81 2.42
CA ALA A 349 12.01 10.77 1.09
C ALA A 349 11.31 9.43 0.78
N ASP A 350 11.84 8.30 1.27
CA ASP A 350 11.21 6.98 1.06
C ASP A 350 9.92 6.87 1.90
N VAL A 351 9.94 7.39 3.14
CA VAL A 351 8.76 7.46 4.03
C VAL A 351 7.68 8.36 3.43
N GLU A 352 8.05 9.57 3.01
CA GLU A 352 7.13 10.52 2.37
C GLU A 352 6.56 9.95 1.07
N PHE A 353 7.39 9.29 0.25
CA PHE A 353 6.92 8.62 -0.96
C PHE A 353 5.87 7.57 -0.64
N CYS A 354 6.15 6.66 0.31
CA CYS A 354 5.21 5.61 0.71
C CYS A 354 3.90 6.20 1.25
N ALA A 355 3.95 7.20 2.14
CA ALA A 355 2.79 7.90 2.64
C ALA A 355 1.98 8.56 1.49
N SER A 356 2.66 9.22 0.55
CA SER A 356 2.01 9.84 -0.60
C SER A 356 1.34 8.82 -1.53
N VAL A 357 1.86 7.59 -1.60
CA VAL A 357 1.26 6.51 -2.40
C VAL A 357 -0.01 5.99 -1.71
N GLU A 358 -0.01 5.88 -0.38
CA GLU A 358 -1.19 5.47 0.39
C GLU A 358 -2.36 6.46 0.21
N GLU A 359 -2.07 7.76 0.26
CA GLU A 359 -3.06 8.84 0.16
C GLU A 359 -3.72 8.98 -1.22
N ARG A 360 -3.13 8.38 -2.27
CA ARG A 360 -3.67 8.47 -3.64
C ARG A 360 -4.87 7.55 -3.81
N ASP A 361 -6.05 8.04 -3.44
CA ASP A 361 -7.34 7.35 -3.54
C ASP A 361 -7.73 6.98 -4.99
N ALA A 362 -7.23 7.75 -5.97
CA ALA A 362 -7.48 7.51 -7.39
C ALA A 362 -6.78 6.25 -7.95
N LEU A 363 -5.90 5.60 -7.18
CA LEU A 363 -5.11 4.47 -7.66
C LEU A 363 -5.71 3.14 -7.21
N ARG A 364 -5.90 2.24 -8.18
CA ARG A 364 -6.25 0.84 -7.89
C ARG A 364 -5.27 0.30 -6.85
N SER A 365 -5.78 -0.26 -5.76
CA SER A 365 -4.97 -0.72 -4.61
C SER A 365 -3.78 -1.59 -5.02
N PHE A 366 -3.93 -2.41 -6.06
CA PHE A 366 -2.85 -3.20 -6.61
C PHE A 366 -1.61 -2.37 -7.02
N ILE A 367 -1.79 -1.26 -7.75
CA ILE A 367 -0.67 -0.45 -8.25
C ILE A 367 0.07 0.23 -7.10
N ARG A 368 -0.67 0.72 -6.09
CA ARG A 368 -0.08 1.32 -4.88
C ARG A 368 0.88 0.35 -4.19
N VAL A 369 0.41 -0.89 -3.98
CA VAL A 369 1.24 -1.92 -3.36
C VAL A 369 2.51 -2.21 -4.17
N ARG A 370 2.42 -2.23 -5.51
CA ARG A 370 3.61 -2.43 -6.36
C ARG A 370 4.58 -1.24 -6.27
N GLN A 371 4.07 -0.01 -6.20
CA GLN A 371 4.90 1.19 -6.02
C GLN A 371 5.65 1.18 -4.68
N VAL A 372 4.96 0.77 -3.60
CA VAL A 372 5.57 0.60 -2.27
C VAL A 372 6.63 -0.50 -2.29
N ALA A 373 6.32 -1.67 -2.87
CA ALA A 373 7.27 -2.79 -2.94
C ALA A 373 8.59 -2.40 -3.64
N VAL A 374 8.50 -1.61 -4.72
CA VAL A 374 9.69 -1.11 -5.44
C VAL A 374 10.40 0.00 -4.68
N ALA A 375 9.67 0.89 -3.99
CA ALA A 375 10.29 1.92 -3.17
C ALA A 375 11.10 1.33 -2.01
N LEU A 376 10.57 0.25 -1.41
CA LEU A 376 11.20 -0.47 -0.31
C LEU A 376 12.13 -1.60 -0.77
N GLN A 377 12.50 -1.67 -2.06
CA GLN A 377 13.38 -2.72 -2.56
C GLN A 377 14.79 -2.59 -1.98
N ALA A 378 15.41 -3.72 -1.62
CA ALA A 378 16.81 -3.77 -1.22
C ALA A 378 17.73 -3.11 -2.26
N ARG A 379 18.63 -2.26 -1.77
CA ARG A 379 19.63 -1.54 -2.58
C ARG A 379 21.05 -2.03 -2.32
N ASN A 380 21.26 -2.67 -1.17
CA ASN A 380 22.56 -3.14 -0.72
C ASN A 380 22.53 -4.62 -0.41
N ILE A 381 23.71 -5.24 -0.56
CA ILE A 381 23.94 -6.64 -0.23
C ILE A 381 25.12 -6.77 0.73
N GLU A 382 24.95 -7.60 1.74
CA GLU A 382 25.97 -7.92 2.72
C GLU A 382 26.64 -9.24 2.33
N THR A 383 27.89 -9.13 1.88
CA THR A 383 28.75 -10.27 1.53
C THR A 383 30.21 -9.91 1.80
N ARG A 384 31.02 -10.94 2.08
CA ARG A 384 32.47 -10.80 2.28
C ARG A 384 33.23 -10.56 0.99
N ASP A 385 32.65 -10.94 -0.16
CA ASP A 385 33.24 -10.73 -1.47
C ASP A 385 32.91 -9.32 -1.99
N ALA A 386 33.91 -8.44 -1.98
CA ALA A 386 33.76 -7.05 -2.41
C ALA A 386 33.32 -6.90 -3.88
N ALA A 387 33.77 -7.79 -4.77
CA ALA A 387 33.39 -7.75 -6.18
C ALA A 387 31.92 -8.15 -6.36
N LEU A 388 31.49 -9.18 -5.63
CA LEU A 388 30.09 -9.61 -5.61
C LEU A 388 29.17 -8.55 -5.01
N LYS A 389 29.63 -7.86 -3.95
CA LYS A 389 28.92 -6.73 -3.34
C LYS A 389 28.66 -5.62 -4.34
N ALA A 390 29.71 -5.10 -4.97
CA ALA A 390 29.60 -4.01 -5.93
C ALA A 390 28.72 -4.38 -7.14
N ALA A 391 28.86 -5.61 -7.66
CA ALA A 391 28.02 -6.11 -8.73
C ALA A 391 26.55 -6.24 -8.31
N GLY A 392 26.29 -6.70 -7.08
CA GLY A 392 24.94 -6.84 -6.54
C GLY A 392 24.24 -5.49 -6.35
N GLU A 393 24.93 -4.52 -5.75
CA GLU A 393 24.42 -3.15 -5.57
C GLU A 393 24.05 -2.49 -6.91
N ALA A 394 24.94 -2.57 -7.90
CA ALA A 394 24.69 -2.02 -9.23
C ALA A 394 23.46 -2.66 -9.90
N LEU A 395 23.37 -3.99 -9.87
CA LEU A 395 22.25 -4.73 -10.49
C LEU A 395 20.93 -4.51 -9.77
N LEU A 396 20.92 -4.41 -8.43
CA LEU A 396 19.72 -4.11 -7.65
C LEU A 396 19.19 -2.72 -7.99
N ALA A 397 20.06 -1.72 -8.12
CA ALA A 397 19.70 -0.36 -8.50
C ALA A 397 19.14 -0.30 -9.94
N GLU A 398 19.84 -0.91 -10.91
CA GLU A 398 19.39 -0.98 -12.30
C GLU A 398 18.02 -1.67 -12.40
N TYR A 399 17.83 -2.77 -11.67
CA TYR A 399 16.56 -3.50 -11.65
C TYR A 399 15.43 -2.70 -11.02
N ALA A 400 15.69 -1.98 -9.92
CA ALA A 400 14.68 -1.13 -9.27
C ALA A 400 14.15 -0.06 -10.22
N GLU A 401 15.03 0.60 -11.00
CA GLU A 401 14.65 1.61 -11.99
C GLU A 401 13.84 1.01 -13.13
N ALA A 402 14.31 -0.11 -13.70
CA ALA A 402 13.59 -0.83 -14.75
C ALA A 402 12.18 -1.24 -14.29
N ALA A 403 12.06 -1.75 -13.06
CA ALA A 403 10.80 -2.20 -12.52
C ALA A 403 9.85 -1.05 -12.16
N ARG A 404 10.38 0.08 -11.67
CA ARG A 404 9.63 1.33 -11.46
C ARG A 404 9.05 1.86 -12.78
N SER A 405 9.86 1.89 -13.84
CA SER A 405 9.43 2.26 -15.19
C SER A 405 8.31 1.35 -15.71
N ALA A 406 8.45 0.03 -15.53
CA ALA A 406 7.41 -0.94 -15.89
C ALA A 406 6.08 -0.69 -15.16
N ILE A 407 6.11 -0.46 -13.84
CA ILE A 407 4.90 -0.15 -13.06
C ILE A 407 4.26 1.17 -13.51
N ASN A 408 5.07 2.20 -13.79
CA ASN A 408 4.56 3.49 -14.28
C ASN A 408 3.87 3.35 -15.64
N ARG A 409 4.37 2.52 -16.55
CA ARG A 409 3.70 2.24 -17.82
C ARG A 409 2.34 1.55 -17.63
N ILE A 410 2.26 0.60 -16.69
CA ILE A 410 1.00 -0.08 -16.33
C ILE A 410 0.01 0.93 -15.74
N PHE A 411 0.48 1.82 -14.88
CA PHE A 411 -0.31 2.91 -14.34
C PHE A 411 -0.85 3.85 -15.40
N ILE A 412 -0.03 4.28 -16.35
CA ILE A 412 -0.45 5.15 -17.45
C ILE A 412 -1.51 4.43 -18.29
N ARG A 413 -1.26 3.15 -18.63
CA ARG A 413 -2.24 2.31 -19.35
C ARG A 413 -3.55 2.15 -18.58
N ALA A 414 -3.48 2.00 -17.25
CA ALA A 414 -4.64 1.90 -16.38
C ALA A 414 -5.50 3.16 -16.34
N LYS A 415 -4.93 4.34 -16.64
CA LYS A 415 -5.69 5.58 -16.83
C LYS A 415 -6.40 5.65 -18.18
N LEU A 416 -5.81 5.03 -19.21
CA LEU A 416 -6.32 5.08 -20.58
C LEU A 416 -7.34 3.97 -20.88
N THR A 417 -7.25 2.84 -20.16
CA THR A 417 -8.07 1.66 -20.40
C THR A 417 -8.95 1.35 -19.20
N ARG A 418 -10.23 1.03 -19.43
CA ARG A 418 -11.20 0.72 -18.37
C ARG A 418 -10.81 -0.54 -17.59
N ASP A 419 -10.14 -1.50 -18.22
CA ASP A 419 -9.67 -2.72 -17.58
C ASP A 419 -8.29 -3.16 -18.08
N PRO A 420 -7.19 -2.52 -17.62
CA PRO A 420 -5.84 -2.94 -17.96
C PRO A 420 -5.56 -4.34 -17.40
N ASP A 421 -4.97 -5.22 -18.22
CA ASP A 421 -4.30 -6.40 -17.71
C ASP A 421 -3.15 -5.96 -16.77
N PRO A 422 -3.19 -6.30 -15.46
CA PRO A 422 -2.15 -5.92 -14.52
C PRO A 422 -0.87 -6.75 -14.69
N PHE A 423 -0.92 -7.81 -15.51
CA PHE A 423 0.18 -8.74 -15.78
C PHE A 423 0.56 -8.76 -17.27
N PRO A 424 0.87 -7.62 -17.90
CA PRO A 424 1.28 -7.65 -19.29
C PRO A 424 2.55 -8.49 -19.47
N VAL A 425 2.82 -8.89 -20.71
CA VAL A 425 4.10 -9.50 -21.08
C VAL A 425 5.24 -8.57 -20.62
N SER A 426 6.26 -9.11 -19.97
CA SER A 426 7.41 -8.33 -19.54
C SER A 426 8.34 -8.07 -20.72
N GLU A 427 9.11 -6.98 -20.61
CA GLU A 427 10.12 -6.64 -21.61
C GLU A 427 11.32 -7.59 -21.45
N PRO A 428 11.85 -8.19 -22.54
CA PRO A 428 12.96 -9.14 -22.46
C PRO A 428 14.20 -8.60 -21.75
N ALA A 429 14.45 -7.28 -21.86
CA ALA A 429 15.54 -6.61 -21.17
C ALA A 429 15.37 -6.64 -19.63
N VAL A 430 14.14 -6.47 -19.13
CA VAL A 430 13.84 -6.52 -17.70
C VAL A 430 13.95 -7.95 -17.18
N ASP A 431 13.52 -8.95 -17.96
CA ASP A 431 13.72 -10.37 -17.64
C ASP A 431 15.22 -10.74 -17.56
N ALA A 432 16.03 -10.24 -18.51
CA ALA A 432 17.47 -10.46 -18.50
C ALA A 432 18.12 -9.85 -17.25
N LEU A 433 17.68 -8.67 -16.84
CA LEU A 433 18.17 -8.00 -15.65
C LEU A 433 17.75 -8.73 -14.36
N ALA A 434 16.50 -9.20 -14.27
CA ALA A 434 16.04 -10.04 -13.17
C ALA A 434 16.88 -11.31 -13.02
N ARG A 435 17.22 -11.98 -14.13
CA ARG A 435 18.10 -13.17 -14.13
C ARG A 435 19.51 -12.85 -13.61
N LYS A 436 20.09 -11.70 -13.96
CA LYS A 436 21.38 -11.24 -13.44
C LYS A 436 21.32 -11.00 -11.93
N VAL A 437 20.28 -10.31 -11.44
CA VAL A 437 20.04 -10.10 -10.00
C VAL A 437 19.96 -11.43 -9.27
N ILE A 438 19.11 -12.36 -9.72
CA ILE A 438 18.93 -13.69 -9.11
C ILE A 438 20.25 -14.47 -9.07
N SER A 439 21.04 -14.43 -10.15
CA SER A 439 22.35 -15.09 -10.21
C SER A 439 23.34 -14.52 -9.18
N VAL A 440 23.42 -13.20 -9.05
CA VAL A 440 24.29 -12.57 -8.04
C VAL A 440 23.82 -12.89 -6.63
N LEU A 441 22.52 -12.82 -6.36
CA LEU A 441 21.95 -13.15 -5.06
C LEU A 441 22.17 -14.61 -4.67
N THR A 442 22.08 -15.54 -5.63
CA THR A 442 22.32 -16.97 -5.38
C THR A 442 23.78 -17.21 -5.01
N ARG A 443 24.74 -16.60 -5.72
CA ARG A 443 26.16 -16.65 -5.36
C ARG A 443 26.41 -16.01 -4.00
N ALA A 444 25.75 -14.89 -3.73
CA ALA A 444 25.90 -14.17 -2.47
C ALA A 444 25.29 -14.89 -1.29
N LEU A 445 24.28 -15.75 -1.48
CA LEU A 445 23.71 -16.65 -0.46
C LEU A 445 24.56 -17.91 -0.24
N ALA A 446 25.36 -18.33 -1.23
CA ALA A 446 26.24 -19.48 -1.14
C ALA A 446 27.61 -19.17 -0.50
N ALA A 447 28.09 -17.92 -0.63
CA ALA A 447 29.28 -17.39 0.04
C ALA A 447 29.04 -17.16 1.55
#